data_AF-A0A6B2GFL4-F1
#
_entry.id   AF-A0A6B2GFL4-F1
#
_cell.length_a   1.000
_cell.length_b   1.000
_cell.length_c   1.000
_cell.angle_alpha   90.00
_cell.angle_beta   90.00
_cell.angle_gamma   90.00
#
_symmetry.space_group_name_H-M   'P 1'
#
loop_
_entity.id
_entity.type
_entity.pdbx_description
1 polymer ?
#
loop_
_entity_poly.entity_id
_entity_poly.type
_entity_poly.pdbx_seq_one_letter_code
_entity_poly.pdbx_strand_id
1 'polypeptide(L)'
;DYFKQWNNPILSEQILSNVLELNFNNPTGLLALSFKYEANNDLDNQIFVNKRLLRLQPKNAQSYIDMAKNYVDQKFLTKAFYLYKRMVENSIENMNFSGAQVSLTTEFKSLLQNHQGLLPTENINPEFYKKEAINARLYFEWTSPDLAFEIQFVNPQNRFFSWTHSVDNDAQRIKDEKEQGFTSEEFLLIDAEKGEWLINLTNFGSSSIKDQVLKMVIYKNYGTPQQTKEVKVVNLEQYYQKTTLAKVKI
;
A
#
# COMPACT_ATOMS: atom_id res chain seq x y z
N ASP A 1 -10.84 -7.98 -13.26
CA ASP A 1 -11.45 -8.81 -12.20
C ASP A 1 -12.60 -9.63 -12.77
N TYR A 2 -12.36 -10.90 -13.09
CA TYR A 2 -13.35 -11.84 -13.64
C TYR A 2 -14.63 -11.94 -12.77
N PHE A 3 -14.55 -11.65 -11.46
CA PHE A 3 -15.67 -11.78 -10.52
C PHE A 3 -16.42 -10.48 -10.20
N LYS A 4 -15.80 -9.30 -10.37
CA LYS A 4 -16.56 -8.03 -10.34
C LYS A 4 -17.54 -7.93 -11.50
N GLN A 5 -17.30 -8.67 -12.59
CA GLN A 5 -18.20 -8.72 -13.75
C GLN A 5 -19.55 -9.40 -13.47
N TRP A 6 -19.65 -10.22 -12.40
CA TRP A 6 -20.87 -10.96 -12.07
C TRP A 6 -21.73 -10.28 -11.01
N ASN A 7 -21.24 -9.19 -10.40
CA ASN A 7 -21.92 -8.39 -9.38
C ASN A 7 -22.66 -9.23 -8.31
N ASN A 8 -22.07 -10.36 -7.91
CA ASN A 8 -22.63 -11.29 -6.93
C ASN A 8 -21.73 -11.32 -5.68
N PRO A 9 -22.08 -10.55 -4.63
CA PRO A 9 -21.29 -10.44 -3.42
C PRO A 9 -21.06 -11.79 -2.71
N ILE A 10 -22.08 -12.65 -2.66
CA ILE A 10 -22.02 -13.96 -1.97
C ILE A 10 -20.99 -14.87 -2.63
N LEU A 11 -21.02 -14.95 -3.97
CA LEU A 11 -20.07 -15.77 -4.71
C LEU A 11 -18.63 -15.24 -4.54
N SER A 12 -18.46 -13.91 -4.56
CA SER A 12 -17.15 -13.30 -4.31
C SER A 12 -16.63 -13.64 -2.91
N GLU A 13 -17.48 -13.56 -1.89
CA GLU A 13 -17.13 -13.89 -0.51
C GLU A 13 -16.74 -15.37 -0.35
N GLN A 14 -17.51 -16.29 -0.93
CA GLN A 14 -17.22 -17.73 -0.91
C GLN A 14 -15.86 -18.04 -1.55
N ILE A 15 -15.56 -17.42 -2.71
CA ILE A 15 -14.28 -17.60 -3.38
C ILE A 15 -13.14 -17.10 -2.49
N LEU A 16 -13.28 -15.92 -1.89
CA LEU A 16 -12.25 -15.36 -1.01
C LEU A 16 -12.05 -16.21 0.25
N SER A 17 -13.12 -16.77 0.82
CA SER A 17 -13.04 -17.72 1.94
C SER A 17 -12.29 -19.00 1.57
N ASN A 18 -12.59 -19.59 0.41
CA ASN A 18 -11.87 -20.78 -0.06
C ASN A 18 -10.38 -20.48 -0.32
N VAL A 19 -10.08 -19.31 -0.89
CA VAL A 19 -8.70 -18.84 -1.09
C VAL A 19 -7.98 -18.64 0.25
N LEU A 20 -8.66 -18.10 1.25
CA LEU A 20 -8.14 -17.95 2.62
C LEU A 20 -7.77 -19.30 3.22
N GLU A 21 -8.66 -20.29 3.13
CA GLU A 21 -8.41 -21.63 3.66
C GLU A 21 -7.17 -22.28 3.02
N LEU A 22 -7.06 -22.18 1.69
CA LEU A 22 -5.91 -22.73 0.95
C LEU A 22 -4.59 -22.00 1.24
N ASN A 23 -4.65 -20.69 1.54
CA ASN A 23 -3.48 -19.85 1.75
C ASN A 23 -3.20 -19.52 3.22
N PHE A 24 -3.90 -20.12 4.19
CA PHE A 24 -3.83 -19.73 5.60
C PHE A 24 -2.41 -19.75 6.21
N ASN A 25 -1.49 -20.50 5.60
CA ASN A 25 -0.08 -20.62 5.97
C ASN A 25 0.89 -20.05 4.90
N ASN A 26 0.38 -19.39 3.87
CA ASN A 26 1.15 -18.81 2.76
C ASN A 26 1.09 -17.28 2.84
N PRO A 27 2.15 -16.59 3.32
CA PRO A 27 2.14 -15.14 3.44
C PRO A 27 1.89 -14.38 2.13
N THR A 28 2.44 -14.84 1.01
CA THR A 28 2.24 -14.20 -0.30
C THR A 28 0.77 -14.23 -0.72
N GLY A 29 0.11 -15.39 -0.58
CA GLY A 29 -1.32 -15.53 -0.88
C GLY A 29 -2.21 -14.73 0.08
N LEU A 30 -1.87 -14.70 1.37
CA LEU A 30 -2.57 -13.88 2.36
C LEU A 30 -2.43 -12.38 2.08
N LEU A 31 -1.25 -11.92 1.66
CA LEU A 31 -1.05 -10.51 1.32
C LEU A 31 -1.87 -10.11 0.10
N ALA A 32 -1.87 -10.93 -0.96
CA ALA A 32 -2.73 -10.74 -2.12
C ALA A 32 -4.23 -10.68 -1.74
N LEU A 33 -4.64 -11.55 -0.80
CA LEU A 33 -6.00 -11.59 -0.28
C LEU A 33 -6.35 -10.33 0.53
N SER A 34 -5.43 -9.85 1.38
CA SER A 34 -5.58 -8.58 2.11
C SER A 34 -5.81 -7.41 1.17
N PHE A 35 -5.09 -7.35 0.03
CA PHE A 35 -5.31 -6.33 -0.98
C PHE A 35 -6.73 -6.38 -1.56
N LYS A 36 -7.25 -7.58 -1.83
CA LYS A 36 -8.62 -7.75 -2.34
C LYS A 36 -9.67 -7.37 -1.31
N TYR A 37 -9.48 -7.71 -0.03
CA TYR A 37 -10.37 -7.25 1.04
C TYR A 37 -10.35 -5.73 1.17
N GLU A 38 -9.17 -5.09 1.11
CA GLU A 38 -9.07 -3.62 1.10
C GLU A 38 -9.83 -2.99 -0.08
N ALA A 39 -9.66 -3.55 -1.28
CA ALA A 39 -10.33 -3.07 -2.49
C ALA A 39 -11.86 -3.27 -2.48
N ASN A 40 -12.34 -4.20 -1.67
CA ASN A 40 -13.76 -4.46 -1.45
C ASN A 40 -14.31 -3.74 -0.20
N ASN A 41 -13.47 -2.99 0.52
CA ASN A 41 -13.80 -2.37 1.80
C ASN A 41 -14.31 -3.38 2.85
N ASP A 42 -13.83 -4.63 2.78
CA ASP A 42 -14.12 -5.69 3.73
C ASP A 42 -13.09 -5.67 4.87
N LEU A 43 -13.30 -4.73 5.79
CA LEU A 43 -12.32 -4.43 6.83
C LEU A 43 -12.17 -5.54 7.87
N ASP A 44 -13.23 -6.33 8.08
CA ASP A 44 -13.27 -7.43 9.06
C ASP A 44 -12.41 -8.62 8.60
N ASN A 45 -12.54 -9.02 7.34
CA ASN A 45 -11.67 -10.05 6.79
C ASN A 45 -10.25 -9.54 6.57
N GLN A 46 -10.08 -8.26 6.20
CA GLN A 46 -8.75 -7.64 6.09
C GLN A 46 -7.99 -7.71 7.43
N ILE A 47 -8.61 -7.34 8.57
CA ILE A 47 -7.92 -7.40 9.87
C ILE A 47 -7.60 -8.84 10.28
N PHE A 48 -8.47 -9.79 9.96
CA PHE A 48 -8.24 -11.19 10.25
C PHE A 48 -6.98 -11.68 9.53
N VAL A 49 -6.87 -11.40 8.24
CA VAL A 49 -5.72 -11.77 7.41
C VAL A 49 -4.44 -11.03 7.84
N ASN A 50 -4.51 -9.72 8.11
CA ASN A 50 -3.35 -8.94 8.56
C ASN A 50 -2.80 -9.44 9.91
N LYS A 51 -3.67 -9.85 10.83
CA LYS A 51 -3.25 -10.52 12.08
C LYS A 51 -2.55 -11.85 11.81
N ARG A 52 -3.01 -12.62 10.81
CA ARG A 52 -2.36 -13.87 10.42
C ARG A 52 -0.99 -13.63 9.80
N LEU A 53 -0.86 -12.66 8.90
CA LEU A 53 0.40 -12.23 8.30
C LEU A 53 1.43 -11.86 9.36
N LEU A 54 1.08 -11.00 10.32
CA LEU A 54 1.96 -10.66 11.44
C LEU A 54 2.43 -11.86 12.27
N ARG A 55 1.57 -12.87 12.46
CA ARG A 55 1.94 -14.10 13.19
C ARG A 55 2.92 -14.96 12.39
N LEU A 56 2.79 -15.00 11.07
CA LEU A 56 3.67 -15.76 10.18
C LEU A 56 5.01 -15.04 9.96
N GLN A 57 4.99 -13.71 9.90
CA GLN A 57 6.15 -12.88 9.60
C GLN A 57 6.27 -11.73 10.61
N PRO A 58 6.57 -12.01 11.89
CA PRO A 58 6.62 -10.99 12.93
C PRO A 58 7.78 -9.98 12.76
N LYS A 59 8.70 -10.22 11.83
CA LYS A 59 9.78 -9.29 11.47
C LYS A 59 9.50 -8.47 10.21
N ASN A 60 8.32 -8.60 9.61
CA ASN A 60 7.96 -7.88 8.39
C ASN A 60 7.41 -6.49 8.75
N ALA A 61 8.18 -5.44 8.47
CA ALA A 61 7.83 -4.05 8.75
C ALA A 61 6.48 -3.64 8.14
N GLN A 62 6.22 -4.03 6.89
CA GLN A 62 4.99 -3.66 6.18
C GLN A 62 3.73 -4.18 6.87
N SER A 63 3.77 -5.39 7.43
CA SER A 63 2.64 -5.99 8.15
C SER A 63 2.19 -5.16 9.37
N TYR A 64 3.10 -4.44 10.03
CA TYR A 64 2.75 -3.51 11.11
C TYR A 64 2.10 -2.23 10.57
N ILE A 65 2.63 -1.71 9.45
CA ILE A 65 2.07 -0.54 8.75
C ILE A 65 0.63 -0.84 8.29
N ASP A 66 0.40 -1.99 7.67
CA ASP A 66 -0.93 -2.38 7.17
C ASP A 66 -1.94 -2.61 8.29
N MET A 67 -1.50 -3.15 9.42
CA MET A 67 -2.34 -3.25 10.62
C MET A 67 -2.72 -1.86 11.15
N ALA A 68 -1.79 -0.91 11.18
CA ALA A 68 -2.06 0.45 11.61
C ALA A 68 -3.04 1.16 10.65
N LYS A 69 -2.85 1.01 9.33
CA LYS A 69 -3.78 1.49 8.29
C LYS A 69 -5.18 0.92 8.47
N ASN A 70 -5.28 -0.39 8.64
CA ASN A 70 -6.56 -1.05 8.81
C ASN A 70 -7.25 -0.69 10.15
N TYR A 71 -6.49 -0.38 11.21
CA TYR A 71 -7.06 0.25 12.42
C TYR A 71 -7.64 1.65 12.17
N VAL A 72 -6.99 2.47 11.34
CA VAL A 72 -7.55 3.78 10.94
C VAL A 72 -8.85 3.59 10.17
N ASP A 73 -8.87 2.68 9.19
CA ASP A 73 -10.05 2.39 8.37
C ASP A 73 -11.23 1.92 9.23
N GLN A 74 -10.97 1.11 10.27
CA GLN A 74 -11.97 0.65 11.25
C GLN A 74 -12.26 1.64 12.40
N LYS A 75 -11.73 2.86 12.36
CA LYS A 75 -11.91 3.89 13.40
C LYS A 75 -11.38 3.50 14.78
N PHE A 76 -10.49 2.53 14.88
CA PHE A 76 -9.72 2.23 16.09
C PHE A 76 -8.54 3.20 16.25
N LEU A 77 -8.83 4.51 16.26
CA LEU A 77 -7.86 5.60 16.12
C LEU A 77 -6.75 5.55 17.18
N THR A 78 -7.09 5.28 18.45
CA THR A 78 -6.11 5.16 19.54
C THR A 78 -5.14 4.00 19.32
N LYS A 79 -5.62 2.85 18.82
CA LYS A 79 -4.76 1.69 18.51
C LYS A 79 -3.84 2.00 17.33
N ALA A 80 -4.38 2.61 16.28
CA ALA A 80 -3.59 3.06 15.14
C ALA A 80 -2.49 4.03 15.59
N PHE A 81 -2.85 5.03 16.39
CA PHE A 81 -1.92 6.05 16.88
C PHE A 81 -0.74 5.44 17.64
N TYR A 82 -0.99 4.58 18.64
CA TYR A 82 0.11 3.99 19.40
C TYR A 82 0.96 3.06 18.54
N LEU A 83 0.37 2.34 17.60
CA LEU A 83 1.13 1.49 16.68
C LEU A 83 2.03 2.31 15.76
N TYR A 84 1.49 3.35 15.12
CA TYR A 84 2.30 4.29 14.31
C TYR A 84 3.38 4.97 15.12
N LYS A 85 3.04 5.51 16.30
CA LYS A 85 4.00 6.16 17.19
C LYS A 85 5.19 5.26 17.50
N ARG A 86 4.94 4.00 17.84
CA ARG A 86 6.00 3.03 18.12
C ARG A 86 6.88 2.72 16.89
N MET A 87 6.28 2.67 15.70
CA MET A 87 7.05 2.47 14.46
C MET A 87 7.92 3.69 14.14
N VAL A 88 7.39 4.91 14.19
CA VAL A 88 8.16 6.14 13.88
C VAL A 88 9.24 6.45 14.92
N GLU A 89 9.03 6.08 16.18
CA GLU A 89 10.02 6.20 17.25
C GLU A 89 10.98 5.01 17.32
N ASN A 90 10.84 4.03 16.41
CA ASN A 90 11.61 2.80 16.37
C ASN A 90 11.67 2.06 17.72
N SER A 91 10.54 2.02 18.45
CA SER A 91 10.40 1.40 19.78
C SER A 91 9.74 0.01 19.75
N ILE A 92 9.70 -0.61 18.57
CA ILE A 92 9.35 -2.03 18.43
C ILE A 92 10.65 -2.82 18.34
N GLU A 93 10.90 -3.67 19.33
CA GLU A 93 12.14 -4.45 19.41
C GLU A 93 12.35 -5.33 18.18
N ASN A 94 13.60 -5.42 17.72
CA ASN A 94 14.03 -6.27 16.60
C ASN A 94 13.32 -5.97 15.27
N MET A 95 12.79 -4.76 15.11
CA MET A 95 12.22 -4.27 13.86
C MET A 95 13.09 -3.18 13.25
N ASN A 96 13.04 -3.07 11.93
CA ASN A 96 13.63 -1.97 11.18
C ASN A 96 12.60 -1.44 10.18
N PHE A 97 12.22 -0.17 10.32
CA PHE A 97 11.25 0.49 9.45
C PHE A 97 11.90 1.46 8.44
N SER A 98 13.22 1.54 8.40
CA SER A 98 13.94 2.57 7.62
C SER A 98 13.58 2.53 6.13
N GLY A 99 13.46 1.34 5.52
CA GLY A 99 13.08 1.19 4.12
C GLY A 99 11.67 1.66 3.77
N ALA A 100 10.77 1.73 4.76
CA ALA A 100 9.40 2.22 4.60
C ALA A 100 9.14 3.54 5.36
N GLN A 101 10.20 4.22 5.82
CA GLN A 101 10.08 5.34 6.75
C GLN A 101 9.32 6.54 6.17
N VAL A 102 9.49 6.81 4.87
CA VAL A 102 8.78 7.88 4.16
C VAL A 102 7.27 7.63 4.22
N SER A 103 6.82 6.50 3.68
CA SER A 103 5.42 6.08 3.71
C SER A 103 4.84 6.04 5.13
N LEU A 104 5.58 5.48 6.08
CA LEU A 104 5.19 5.42 7.48
C LEU A 104 4.98 6.82 8.09
N THR A 105 5.88 7.76 7.79
CA THR A 105 5.79 9.15 8.26
C THR A 105 4.56 9.83 7.65
N THR A 106 4.34 9.64 6.35
CA THR A 106 3.18 10.19 5.63
C THR A 106 1.87 9.69 6.25
N GLU A 107 1.75 8.38 6.54
CA GLU A 107 0.57 7.83 7.21
C GLU A 107 0.35 8.40 8.61
N PHE A 108 1.42 8.52 9.42
CA PHE A 108 1.29 9.04 10.77
C PHE A 108 0.88 10.53 10.76
N LYS A 109 1.47 11.35 9.89
CA LYS A 109 1.05 12.74 9.66
C LYS A 109 -0.44 12.82 9.30
N SER A 110 -0.89 11.97 8.37
CA SER A 110 -2.29 11.94 7.93
C SER A 110 -3.26 11.56 9.06
N LEU A 111 -2.92 10.56 9.88
CA LEU A 111 -3.70 10.21 11.07
C LEU A 111 -3.85 11.41 12.01
N LEU A 112 -2.76 12.11 12.32
CA LEU A 112 -2.77 13.27 13.22
C LEU A 112 -3.60 14.43 12.65
N GLN A 113 -3.48 14.71 11.36
CA GLN A 113 -4.15 15.84 10.70
C GLN A 113 -5.66 15.61 10.54
N ASN A 114 -6.08 14.40 10.19
CA ASN A 114 -7.49 14.09 9.91
C ASN A 114 -8.31 13.79 11.17
N HIS A 115 -7.65 13.56 12.31
CA HIS A 115 -8.31 13.17 13.56
C HIS A 115 -7.86 14.04 14.75
N GLN A 116 -7.61 15.32 14.49
CA GLN A 116 -7.30 16.30 15.53
C GLN A 116 -8.37 16.31 16.63
N GLY A 117 -7.93 16.37 17.89
CA GLY A 117 -8.82 16.34 19.05
C GLY A 117 -9.35 14.95 19.44
N LEU A 118 -9.13 13.92 18.61
CA LEU A 118 -9.52 12.53 18.92
C LEU A 118 -8.35 11.64 19.37
N LEU A 119 -7.13 12.18 19.35
CA LEU A 119 -5.89 11.43 19.58
C LEU A 119 -5.13 11.96 20.82
N PRO A 120 -4.43 11.08 21.56
CA PRO A 120 -3.58 11.49 22.67
C PRO A 120 -2.28 12.11 22.13
N THR A 121 -2.30 13.41 21.84
CA THR A 121 -1.25 14.14 21.09
C THR A 121 -0.08 14.66 21.94
N GLU A 122 0.01 14.22 23.19
CA GLU A 122 1.10 14.61 24.10
C GLU A 122 2.47 14.10 23.58
N ASN A 123 3.48 14.98 23.65
CA ASN A 123 4.87 14.67 23.30
C ASN A 123 5.10 14.22 21.84
N ILE A 124 4.26 14.66 20.89
CA ILE A 124 4.50 14.43 19.47
C ILE A 124 5.40 15.53 18.90
N ASN A 125 6.46 15.13 18.18
CA ASN A 125 7.35 16.06 17.51
C ASN A 125 6.56 17.00 16.57
N PRO A 126 6.71 18.34 16.68
CA PRO A 126 6.04 19.33 15.84
C PRO A 126 6.15 19.07 14.32
N GLU A 127 7.23 18.42 13.87
CA GLU A 127 7.44 18.05 12.46
C GLU A 127 6.31 17.19 11.88
N PHE A 128 5.64 16.37 12.70
CA PHE A 128 4.52 15.54 12.24
C PHE A 128 3.22 16.33 12.02
N TYR A 129 3.16 17.60 12.44
CA TYR A 129 2.01 18.47 12.19
C TYR A 129 2.19 19.38 10.97
N LYS A 130 3.38 19.38 10.35
CA LYS A 130 3.62 20.15 9.12
C LYS A 130 2.75 19.63 7.99
N LYS A 131 2.08 20.56 7.32
CA LYS A 131 1.23 20.29 6.15
C LYS A 131 2.05 20.38 4.88
N GLU A 132 1.81 19.47 3.97
CA GLU A 132 2.39 19.45 2.63
C GLU A 132 1.25 19.54 1.62
N ALA A 133 1.40 20.41 0.61
CA ALA A 133 0.40 20.58 -0.44
C ALA A 133 0.54 19.46 -1.47
N ILE A 134 -0.05 18.31 -1.17
CA ILE A 134 0.00 17.12 -2.03
C ILE A 134 -1.23 17.13 -2.94
N ASN A 135 -1.03 17.20 -4.26
CA ASN A 135 -2.12 17.14 -5.23
C ASN A 135 -2.72 15.72 -5.31
N ALA A 136 -1.86 14.71 -5.36
CA ALA A 136 -2.24 13.31 -5.19
C ALA A 136 -1.10 12.49 -4.61
N ARG A 137 -1.45 11.43 -3.87
CA ARG A 137 -0.52 10.44 -3.33
C ARG A 137 -0.83 9.09 -3.95
N LEU A 138 0.18 8.45 -4.49
CA LEU A 138 0.11 7.14 -5.12
C LEU A 138 0.94 6.18 -4.26
N TYR A 139 0.27 5.22 -3.64
CA TYR A 139 0.92 4.23 -2.79
C TYR A 139 0.82 2.87 -3.46
N PHE A 140 1.96 2.24 -3.69
CA PHE A 140 2.08 0.94 -4.32
C PHE A 140 2.51 -0.09 -3.30
N GLU A 141 1.99 -1.31 -3.44
CA GLU A 141 2.37 -2.45 -2.64
C GLU A 141 2.31 -3.72 -3.48
N TRP A 142 3.23 -4.65 -3.27
CA TRP A 142 3.33 -5.87 -4.07
C TRP A 142 3.64 -7.09 -3.22
N THR A 143 3.38 -8.28 -3.76
CA THR A 143 3.36 -9.51 -2.97
C THR A 143 4.72 -10.14 -2.70
N SER A 144 5.77 -9.76 -3.43
CA SER A 144 7.11 -10.32 -3.28
C SER A 144 8.22 -9.36 -3.74
N PRO A 145 9.33 -9.22 -2.99
CA PRO A 145 10.48 -8.42 -3.42
C PRO A 145 11.16 -8.94 -4.69
N ASP A 146 10.86 -10.18 -5.11
CA ASP A 146 11.40 -10.76 -6.34
C ASP A 146 10.60 -10.36 -7.60
N LEU A 147 9.53 -9.56 -7.46
CA LEU A 147 8.77 -9.05 -8.60
C LEU A 147 9.57 -7.99 -9.36
N ALA A 148 9.50 -8.03 -10.68
CA ALA A 148 10.20 -7.08 -11.55
C ALA A 148 9.21 -6.32 -12.43
N PHE A 149 9.15 -4.99 -12.30
CA PHE A 149 8.20 -4.15 -13.02
C PHE A 149 8.66 -2.69 -13.12
N GLU A 150 8.05 -1.94 -14.04
CA GLU A 150 8.20 -0.49 -14.17
C GLU A 150 6.85 0.20 -13.96
N ILE A 151 6.86 1.28 -13.18
CA ILE A 151 5.76 2.23 -13.06
C ILE A 151 6.18 3.51 -13.79
N GLN A 152 5.38 3.95 -14.76
CA GLN A 152 5.62 5.18 -15.50
C GLN A 152 4.51 6.20 -15.21
N PHE A 153 4.92 7.43 -14.90
CA PHE A 153 4.07 8.57 -14.62
C PHE A 153 4.17 9.53 -15.81
N VAL A 154 3.08 9.73 -16.55
CA VAL A 154 3.00 10.65 -17.69
C VAL A 154 2.17 11.86 -17.30
N ASN A 155 2.76 13.06 -17.40
CA ASN A 155 2.07 14.31 -17.11
C ASN A 155 1.16 14.76 -18.28
N PRO A 156 0.28 15.76 -18.10
CA PRO A 156 -0.62 16.27 -19.14
C PRO A 156 0.09 16.79 -20.41
N GLN A 157 1.38 17.08 -20.33
CA GLN A 157 2.23 17.59 -21.42
C GLN A 157 2.99 16.44 -22.11
N ASN A 158 2.64 15.19 -21.82
CA ASN A 158 3.28 13.97 -22.34
C ASN A 158 4.76 13.79 -21.96
N ARG A 159 5.25 14.50 -20.94
CA ARG A 159 6.53 14.20 -20.30
C ARG A 159 6.34 13.07 -19.30
N PHE A 160 7.36 12.26 -19.09
CA PHE A 160 7.25 11.14 -18.18
C PHE A 160 8.47 10.95 -17.28
N PHE A 161 8.21 10.32 -16.14
CA PHE A 161 9.19 9.73 -15.25
C PHE A 161 8.85 8.25 -15.10
N SER A 162 9.86 7.38 -15.11
CA SER A 162 9.71 5.95 -14.85
C SER A 162 10.48 5.58 -13.60
N TRP A 163 9.87 4.75 -12.76
CA TRP A 163 10.50 4.09 -11.64
C TRP A 163 10.49 2.58 -11.86
N THR A 164 11.65 1.96 -11.73
CA THR A 164 11.85 0.55 -12.03
C THR A 164 12.19 -0.21 -10.77
N HIS A 165 11.39 -1.23 -10.47
CA HIS A 165 11.66 -2.22 -9.44
C HIS A 165 12.22 -3.47 -10.08
N SER A 166 13.53 -3.68 -10.02
CA SER A 166 14.17 -4.94 -10.43
C SER A 166 15.53 -5.10 -9.75
N VAL A 167 16.00 -6.34 -9.64
CA VAL A 167 17.34 -6.65 -9.11
C VAL A 167 18.44 -5.94 -9.92
N ASP A 168 18.30 -5.87 -11.24
CA ASP A 168 19.29 -5.24 -12.12
C ASP A 168 19.39 -3.72 -11.94
N ASN A 169 18.29 -3.05 -11.58
CA ASN A 169 18.26 -1.59 -11.40
C ASN A 169 18.50 -1.18 -9.94
N ASP A 170 18.10 -1.99 -8.96
CA ASP A 170 18.14 -1.62 -7.55
C ASP A 170 18.33 -2.82 -6.61
N ALA A 171 19.46 -3.52 -6.77
CA ALA A 171 19.80 -4.70 -5.95
C ALA A 171 19.83 -4.40 -4.43
N GLN A 172 20.23 -3.19 -4.04
CA GLN A 172 20.31 -2.80 -2.63
C GLN A 172 18.90 -2.66 -2.03
N ARG A 173 17.96 -2.02 -2.73
CA ARG A 173 16.56 -1.99 -2.30
C ARG A 173 15.99 -3.39 -2.13
N ILE A 174 16.16 -4.28 -3.11
CA ILE A 174 15.62 -5.65 -3.03
C ILE A 174 16.18 -6.40 -1.81
N LYS A 175 17.46 -6.16 -1.48
CA LYS A 175 18.08 -6.69 -0.27
C LYS A 175 17.41 -6.12 0.99
N ASP A 176 17.22 -4.80 1.06
CA ASP A 176 16.57 -4.14 2.20
C ASP A 176 15.12 -4.60 2.38
N GLU A 177 14.37 -4.79 1.29
CA GLU A 177 13.01 -5.33 1.31
C GLU A 177 12.95 -6.73 1.94
N LYS A 178 13.92 -7.60 1.60
CA LYS A 178 14.02 -8.94 2.16
C LYS A 178 14.45 -8.94 3.62
N GLU A 179 15.39 -8.08 3.99
CA GLU A 179 15.94 -8.02 5.36
C GLU A 179 14.97 -7.36 6.34
N GLN A 180 14.28 -6.30 5.91
CA GLN A 180 13.40 -5.48 6.75
C GLN A 180 11.92 -5.86 6.60
N GLY A 181 11.57 -6.57 5.52
CA GLY A 181 10.23 -7.04 5.24
C GLY A 181 9.28 -5.91 4.87
N PHE A 182 9.54 -5.25 3.74
CA PHE A 182 8.60 -4.34 3.11
C PHE A 182 8.59 -4.55 1.60
N THR A 183 7.47 -4.24 0.97
CA THR A 183 7.26 -4.37 -0.48
C THR A 183 6.31 -3.26 -0.95
N SER A 184 6.67 -2.02 -0.62
CA SER A 184 5.86 -0.84 -0.89
C SER A 184 6.69 0.35 -1.33
N GLU A 185 6.05 1.27 -2.06
CA GLU A 185 6.64 2.56 -2.41
C GLU A 185 5.55 3.64 -2.50
N GLU A 186 5.92 4.86 -2.17
CA GLU A 186 5.07 6.05 -2.22
C GLU A 186 5.59 7.06 -3.24
N PHE A 187 4.67 7.59 -4.04
CA PHE A 187 4.93 8.71 -4.95
C PHE A 187 3.96 9.84 -4.63
N LEU A 188 4.52 11.02 -4.35
CA LEU A 188 3.76 12.23 -4.10
C LEU A 188 3.80 13.13 -5.33
N LEU A 189 2.61 13.45 -5.86
CA LEU A 189 2.46 14.50 -6.87
C LEU A 189 2.31 15.83 -6.13
N ILE A 190 3.41 16.58 -6.04
CA ILE A 190 3.51 17.89 -5.40
C ILE A 190 3.72 18.94 -6.49
N ASP A 191 3.02 20.08 -6.39
CA ASP A 191 3.02 21.14 -7.42
C ASP A 191 2.81 20.60 -8.83
N ALA A 192 1.96 19.56 -8.94
CA ALA A 192 1.76 18.82 -10.17
C ALA A 192 0.96 19.63 -11.20
N GLU A 193 1.35 19.51 -12.47
CA GLU A 193 0.66 20.13 -13.59
C GLU A 193 -0.81 19.67 -13.64
N LYS A 194 -1.74 20.63 -13.69
CA LYS A 194 -3.18 20.36 -13.73
C LYS A 194 -3.55 19.62 -15.00
N GLY A 195 -4.42 18.62 -14.88
CA GLY A 195 -4.84 17.78 -16.00
C GLY A 195 -4.84 16.29 -15.67
N GLU A 196 -4.92 15.47 -16.71
CA GLU A 196 -4.91 14.02 -16.59
C GLU A 196 -3.48 13.48 -16.57
N TRP A 197 -3.09 12.84 -15.46
CA TRP A 197 -1.87 12.07 -15.35
C TRP A 197 -2.14 10.60 -15.67
N LEU A 198 -1.29 9.96 -16.47
CA LEU A 198 -1.37 8.53 -16.76
C LEU A 198 -0.36 7.77 -15.91
N ILE A 199 -0.84 6.75 -15.23
CA ILE A 199 -0.01 5.81 -14.47
C ILE A 199 0.02 4.50 -15.26
N ASN A 200 1.16 4.21 -15.86
CA ASN A 200 1.36 3.01 -16.67
C ASN A 200 2.16 1.97 -15.87
N LEU A 201 1.89 0.70 -16.15
CA LEU A 201 2.55 -0.44 -15.54
C LEU A 201 3.08 -1.36 -16.64
N THR A 202 4.30 -1.85 -16.46
CA THR A 202 4.90 -2.90 -17.29
C THR A 202 5.50 -3.97 -16.38
N ASN A 203 5.05 -5.21 -16.50
CA ASN A 203 5.64 -6.37 -15.81
C ASN A 203 6.79 -6.91 -16.67
N PHE A 204 7.97 -7.08 -16.08
CA PHE A 204 9.11 -7.72 -16.74
C PHE A 204 9.07 -9.24 -16.65
N GLY A 205 8.17 -9.77 -15.83
CA GLY A 205 7.93 -11.20 -15.68
C GLY A 205 8.83 -11.84 -14.64
N SER A 206 8.27 -12.86 -14.00
CA SER A 206 9.02 -13.77 -13.13
C SER A 206 8.35 -15.13 -13.18
N SER A 207 8.93 -16.09 -13.90
CA SER A 207 8.32 -17.41 -14.12
C SER A 207 8.25 -18.28 -12.86
N SER A 208 8.96 -17.89 -11.79
CA SER A 208 9.03 -18.64 -10.53
C SER A 208 8.07 -18.15 -9.46
N ILE A 209 7.42 -16.99 -9.64
CA ILE A 209 6.58 -16.37 -8.62
C ILE A 209 5.11 -16.61 -8.97
N LYS A 210 4.42 -17.36 -8.11
CA LYS A 210 2.95 -17.44 -8.11
C LYS A 210 2.36 -16.21 -7.44
N ASP A 211 1.13 -15.85 -7.80
CA ASP A 211 0.38 -14.75 -7.17
C ASP A 211 1.11 -13.38 -7.26
N GLN A 212 1.52 -13.01 -8.48
CA GLN A 212 2.16 -11.73 -8.80
C GLN A 212 1.13 -10.60 -8.74
N VAL A 213 0.80 -10.14 -7.54
CA VAL A 213 -0.24 -9.14 -7.32
C VAL A 213 0.39 -7.83 -6.90
N LEU A 214 -0.10 -6.74 -7.51
CA LEU A 214 0.23 -5.38 -7.15
C LEU A 214 -1.06 -4.64 -6.77
N LYS A 215 -1.01 -3.93 -5.65
CA LYS A 215 -2.01 -2.97 -5.19
C LYS A 215 -1.49 -1.57 -5.44
N MET A 216 -2.35 -0.71 -5.97
CA MET A 216 -2.14 0.74 -6.04
C MET A 216 -3.29 1.42 -5.30
N VAL A 217 -2.95 2.38 -4.45
CA VAL A 217 -3.90 3.24 -3.77
C VAL A 217 -3.68 4.67 -4.23
N ILE A 218 -4.73 5.30 -4.74
CA ILE A 218 -4.74 6.70 -5.16
C ILE A 218 -5.47 7.50 -4.08
N TYR A 219 -4.75 8.41 -3.45
CA TYR A 219 -5.34 9.41 -2.58
C TYR A 219 -5.36 10.77 -3.29
N LYS A 220 -6.51 11.45 -3.25
CA LYS A 220 -6.64 12.87 -3.63
C LYS A 220 -7.08 13.67 -2.43
N ASN A 221 -6.75 14.97 -2.43
CA ASN A 221 -6.94 15.85 -1.27
C ASN A 221 -6.36 15.21 0.01
N TYR A 222 -5.17 14.62 -0.10
CA TYR A 222 -4.56 13.86 0.99
C TYR A 222 -4.31 14.76 2.21
N GLY A 223 -4.58 14.23 3.41
CA GLY A 223 -4.43 15.00 4.67
C GLY A 223 -5.52 16.06 4.90
N THR A 224 -6.63 16.02 4.16
CA THR A 224 -7.79 16.90 4.38
C THR A 224 -9.09 16.11 4.63
N PRO A 225 -10.13 16.75 5.20
CA PRO A 225 -11.44 16.11 5.36
C PRO A 225 -12.11 15.70 4.04
N GLN A 226 -11.66 16.22 2.89
CA GLN A 226 -12.16 15.88 1.55
C GLN A 226 -11.30 14.79 0.87
N GLN A 227 -10.44 14.12 1.63
CA GLN A 227 -9.61 13.04 1.12
C GLN A 227 -10.46 11.92 0.51
N THR A 228 -10.12 11.52 -0.71
CA THR A 228 -10.71 10.35 -1.36
C THR A 228 -9.66 9.25 -1.52
N LYS A 229 -10.07 7.99 -1.37
CA LYS A 229 -9.22 6.80 -1.52
C LYS A 229 -9.80 5.91 -2.62
N GLU A 230 -9.00 5.58 -3.63
CA GLU A 230 -9.31 4.56 -4.64
C GLU A 230 -8.27 3.44 -4.57
N VAL A 231 -8.71 2.19 -4.49
CA VAL A 231 -7.83 1.01 -4.40
C VAL A 231 -7.98 0.19 -5.67
N LYS A 232 -6.86 -0.09 -6.35
CA LYS A 232 -6.78 -0.97 -7.50
C LYS A 232 -5.86 -2.15 -7.19
N VAL A 233 -6.30 -3.35 -7.53
CA VAL A 233 -5.52 -4.58 -7.31
C VAL A 233 -5.46 -5.35 -8.61
N VAL A 234 -4.25 -5.60 -9.11
CA VAL A 234 -4.00 -6.20 -10.41
C VAL A 234 -3.10 -7.42 -10.32
N ASN A 235 -3.38 -8.43 -11.15
CA ASN A 235 -2.45 -9.51 -11.42
C ASN A 235 -1.47 -9.04 -12.51
N LEU A 236 -0.18 -8.98 -12.19
CA LEU A 236 0.89 -8.51 -13.06
C LEU A 236 1.07 -9.37 -14.32
N GLU A 237 0.62 -10.63 -14.34
CA GLU A 237 0.64 -11.49 -15.53
C GLU A 237 -0.18 -10.91 -16.70
N GLN A 238 -1.05 -9.94 -16.44
CA GLN A 238 -1.83 -9.25 -17.47
C GLN A 238 -1.11 -8.01 -18.05
N TYR A 239 0.09 -7.68 -17.56
CA TYR A 239 0.75 -6.38 -17.80
C TYR A 239 2.15 -6.51 -18.43
N TYR A 240 2.45 -7.57 -19.18
CA TYR A 240 3.73 -7.69 -19.91
C TYR A 240 3.95 -6.61 -20.96
N GLN A 241 2.87 -6.00 -21.45
CA GLN A 241 2.91 -4.81 -22.30
C GLN A 241 2.55 -3.58 -21.48
N LYS A 242 3.20 -2.46 -21.78
CA LYS A 242 2.92 -1.17 -21.14
C LYS A 242 1.44 -0.84 -21.23
N THR A 243 0.77 -0.79 -20.08
CA THR A 243 -0.66 -0.60 -19.98
C THR A 243 -0.99 0.48 -18.94
N THR A 244 -1.93 1.38 -19.26
CA THR A 244 -2.39 2.39 -18.31
C THR A 244 -3.23 1.76 -17.21
N LEU A 245 -2.70 1.77 -15.99
CA LEU A 245 -3.36 1.27 -14.77
C LEU A 245 -4.37 2.28 -14.23
N ALA A 246 -4.06 3.57 -14.28
CA ALA A 246 -4.98 4.62 -13.86
C ALA A 246 -4.76 5.96 -14.56
N LYS A 247 -5.84 6.75 -14.52
CA LYS A 247 -5.88 8.15 -14.93
C LYS A 247 -6.16 8.99 -13.71
N VAL A 248 -5.22 9.84 -13.31
CA VAL A 248 -5.32 10.66 -12.11
C VAL A 248 -5.52 12.11 -12.54
N LYS A 249 -6.76 12.58 -12.45
CA LYS A 249 -7.07 13.98 -12.69
C LYS A 249 -6.68 14.85 -11.49
N ILE A 250 -5.76 15.80 -11.74
CA ILE A 250 -5.31 16.87 -10.82
C ILE A 250 -5.96 18.19 -11.21
#